data_AF-A0AAD5DB92-F1
#
_entry.id   AF-A0AAD5DB92-F1
#
_cell.length_a   1.000
_cell.length_b   1.000
_cell.length_c   1.000
_cell.angle_alpha   90.00
_cell.angle_beta   90.00
_cell.angle_gamma   90.00
#
_symmetry.space_group_name_H-M   'P 1'
#
loop_
_entity.id
_entity.type
_entity.pdbx_description
1 polymer ?
#
loop_
_entity_poly.entity_id
_entity_poly.type
_entity_poly.pdbx_seq_one_letter_code
_entity_poly.pdbx_strand_id
1 'polypeptide(L)'
;IPIALDMAKDSNGKDRELKKRIENDNYMSCAVRECYASFRNIIKFLVRGSREKKVINDIFAEVDKHIESGDIVSDFKMSALPILYDHVVKLIKYLLTNKQEDRDQVVILFQDMHEVVTRDIMEERLDWQGDEVDEQIQLFQPAGAILFPTPESEAWKEKV
;
A
#
# COMPACT_ATOMS: atom_id res chain seq x y z
N ILE A 1 -1.69 -7.75 14.56
CA ILE A 1 -2.11 -6.76 13.54
C ILE A 1 -3.25 -5.85 14.03
N PRO A 2 -4.44 -6.34 14.45
CA PRO A 2 -5.56 -5.45 14.79
C PRO A 2 -5.24 -4.46 15.92
N ILE A 3 -4.43 -4.85 16.89
CA ILE A 3 -3.96 -3.96 17.97
C ILE A 3 -3.11 -2.81 17.43
N ALA A 4 -2.17 -3.08 16.51
CA ALA A 4 -1.34 -2.02 15.90
C ALA A 4 -2.20 -1.04 15.09
N LEU A 5 -3.22 -1.56 14.39
CA LEU A 5 -4.13 -0.77 13.57
C LEU A 5 -5.06 0.11 14.40
N ASP A 6 -5.63 -0.43 15.47
CA ASP A 6 -6.47 0.30 16.42
C ASP A 6 -5.67 1.42 17.09
N MET A 7 -4.41 1.15 17.45
CA MET A 7 -3.53 2.19 17.99
C MET A 7 -3.10 3.25 16.95
N ALA A 8 -2.95 2.87 15.68
CA ALA A 8 -2.64 3.83 14.61
C ALA A 8 -3.80 4.80 14.36
N LYS A 9 -5.04 4.32 14.49
CA LYS A 9 -6.27 5.12 14.35
C LYS A 9 -6.30 6.31 15.32
N ASP A 10 -5.88 6.10 16.56
CA ASP A 10 -5.90 7.11 17.62
C ASP A 10 -4.58 7.90 17.76
N SER A 11 -3.62 7.66 16.86
CA SER A 11 -2.28 8.28 16.92
C SER A 11 -2.31 9.75 16.50
N ASN A 12 -1.72 10.62 17.33
CA ASN A 12 -1.62 12.07 17.07
C ASN A 12 -0.24 12.49 16.52
N GLY A 13 0.54 11.56 15.94
CA GLY A 13 1.84 11.85 15.32
C GLY A 13 2.98 12.17 16.30
N LYS A 14 2.72 12.11 17.61
CA LYS A 14 3.73 12.27 18.68
C LYS A 14 3.88 11.01 19.54
N ASP A 15 3.31 9.89 19.10
CA ASP A 15 3.17 8.68 19.91
C ASP A 15 4.47 7.87 20.01
N ARG A 16 5.38 8.39 20.84
CA ARG A 16 6.54 7.63 21.36
C ARG A 16 6.11 6.36 22.07
N GLU A 17 4.86 6.29 22.55
CA GLU A 17 4.26 5.10 23.14
C GLU A 17 3.93 4.03 22.11
N LEU A 18 3.37 4.40 20.94
CA LEU A 18 3.12 3.48 19.83
C LEU A 18 4.41 2.81 19.37
N LYS A 19 5.45 3.63 19.13
CA LYS A 19 6.78 3.15 18.74
C LYS A 19 7.38 2.21 19.80
N LYS A 20 7.41 2.64 21.07
CA LYS A 20 7.95 1.81 22.16
C LYS A 20 7.20 0.49 22.34
N ARG A 21 5.89 0.45 22.15
CA ARG A 21 5.11 -0.80 22.32
C ARG A 21 5.31 -1.77 21.16
N ILE A 22 5.42 -1.27 19.92
CA ILE A 22 5.76 -2.11 18.76
C ILE A 22 7.19 -2.65 18.89
N GLU A 23 8.15 -1.83 19.33
CA GLU A 23 9.54 -2.24 19.53
C GLU A 23 9.75 -3.17 20.73
N ASN A 24 8.97 -3.01 21.80
CA ASN A 24 9.09 -3.84 23.01
C ASN A 24 8.47 -5.24 22.84
N ASP A 25 7.62 -5.45 21.83
CA ASP A 25 7.09 -6.76 21.47
C ASP A 25 7.73 -7.25 20.17
N ASN A 26 8.76 -8.09 20.30
CA ASN A 26 9.48 -8.68 19.18
C ASN A 26 8.55 -9.44 18.21
N TYR A 27 7.45 -10.02 18.68
CA TYR A 27 6.49 -10.69 17.80
C TYR A 27 5.64 -9.68 17.02
N MET A 28 5.27 -8.57 17.65
CA MET A 28 4.49 -7.52 17.00
C MET A 28 5.31 -6.79 15.93
N SER A 29 6.57 -6.46 16.19
CA SER A 29 7.45 -5.83 15.20
C SER A 29 7.76 -6.75 14.01
N CYS A 30 8.01 -8.05 14.26
CA CYS A 30 8.21 -9.02 13.17
C CYS A 30 6.95 -9.17 12.32
N ALA A 31 5.78 -9.33 12.95
CA ALA A 31 4.51 -9.47 12.23
C ALA A 31 4.20 -8.26 11.35
N VAL A 32 4.47 -7.03 11.83
CA VAL A 32 4.26 -5.80 11.03
C VAL A 32 5.21 -5.76 9.83
N ARG A 33 6.49 -6.10 10.02
CA ARG A 33 7.48 -6.13 8.93
C ARG A 33 7.17 -7.18 7.88
N GLU A 34 6.77 -8.38 8.30
CA GLU A 34 6.38 -9.47 7.40
C GLU A 34 5.13 -9.10 6.59
N CYS A 35 4.13 -8.47 7.21
CA CYS A 35 2.94 -8.01 6.51
C CYS A 35 3.26 -6.95 5.47
N TYR A 36 4.11 -5.97 5.81
CA TYR A 36 4.56 -4.96 4.86
C TYR A 36 5.32 -5.58 3.67
N ALA A 37 6.24 -6.51 3.93
CA ALA A 37 6.98 -7.21 2.88
C ALA A 37 6.06 -8.05 1.97
N SER A 38 5.09 -8.75 2.56
CA SER A 38 4.11 -9.54 1.82
C SER A 38 3.25 -8.66 0.92
N PHE A 39 2.70 -7.57 1.47
CA PHE A 39 1.91 -6.61 0.72
C PHE A 39 2.71 -5.99 -0.44
N ARG A 40 3.96 -5.59 -0.19
CA ARG A 40 4.86 -5.08 -1.23
C ARG A 40 5.04 -6.07 -2.39
N ASN A 41 5.19 -7.36 -2.08
CA ASN A 41 5.35 -8.40 -3.11
C ASN A 41 4.07 -8.58 -3.94
N ILE A 42 2.90 -8.55 -3.31
CA ILE A 42 1.60 -8.62 -4.00
C ILE A 42 1.46 -7.44 -4.98
N ILE A 43 1.68 -6.21 -4.51
CA ILE A 43 1.56 -5.01 -5.34
C ILE A 43 2.55 -5.04 -6.51
N LYS A 44 3.82 -5.40 -6.28
CA LYS A 44 4.83 -5.52 -7.34
C LYS A 44 4.51 -6.62 -8.37
N PHE A 45 3.76 -7.64 -7.97
CA PHE A 45 3.29 -8.68 -8.89
C PHE A 45 2.12 -8.20 -9.75
N LEU A 46 1.19 -7.45 -9.16
CA LEU A 46 -0.01 -6.96 -9.85
C LEU A 46 0.31 -5.82 -10.81
N VAL A 47 1.18 -4.88 -10.43
CA VAL A 47 1.47 -3.70 -11.24
C VAL A 47 2.46 -4.04 -12.36
N ARG A 48 2.03 -3.88 -13.61
CA ARG A 48 2.80 -4.25 -14.81
C ARG A 48 3.25 -3.05 -15.64
N GLY A 49 2.48 -1.98 -15.68
CA GLY A 49 2.80 -0.75 -16.41
C GLY A 49 4.11 -0.13 -15.93
N SER A 50 4.93 0.38 -16.86
CA SER A 50 6.24 0.96 -16.53
C SER A 50 6.12 2.22 -15.69
N ARG A 51 5.16 3.10 -16.05
CA ARG A 51 4.83 4.31 -15.30
C ARG A 51 4.32 3.97 -13.90
N GLU A 52 3.36 3.06 -13.81
CA GLU A 52 2.78 2.64 -12.54
C GLU A 52 3.81 1.95 -11.63
N LYS A 53 4.72 1.15 -12.20
CA LYS A 53 5.84 0.57 -11.45
C LYS A 53 6.77 1.62 -10.87
N LYS A 54 7.06 2.71 -11.61
CA LYS A 54 7.91 3.80 -11.12
C LYS A 54 7.27 4.43 -9.89
N VAL A 55 6.02 4.89 -10.00
CA VAL A 55 5.26 5.49 -8.89
C VAL A 55 5.21 4.56 -7.67
N ILE A 56 4.86 3.30 -7.86
CA ILE A 56 4.78 2.32 -6.76
C ILE A 56 6.13 2.06 -6.11
N ASN A 57 7.21 1.95 -6.89
CA ASN A 57 8.54 1.75 -6.34
C ASN A 57 9.00 2.96 -5.54
N ASP A 58 8.71 4.16 -6.04
CA ASP A 58 9.13 5.37 -5.36
C ASP A 58 8.36 5.58 -4.04
N ILE A 59 7.05 5.26 -4.02
CA ILE A 59 6.26 5.20 -2.77
C ILE A 59 6.91 4.25 -1.78
N PHE A 60 7.21 3.01 -2.18
CA PHE A 60 7.83 2.03 -1.28
C PHE A 60 9.22 2.47 -0.81
N ALA A 61 10.00 3.14 -1.66
CA ALA A 61 11.31 3.66 -1.29
C ALA A 61 11.20 4.76 -0.22
N GLU A 62 10.21 5.65 -0.32
CA GLU A 62 9.98 6.68 0.70
C GLU A 62 9.50 6.05 2.01
N VAL A 63 8.61 5.05 1.95
CA VAL A 63 8.22 4.29 3.15
C VAL A 63 9.43 3.60 3.79
N ASP A 64 10.25 2.90 3.01
CA ASP A 64 11.45 2.20 3.50
C ASP A 64 12.41 3.18 4.20
N LYS A 65 12.62 4.37 3.62
CA LYS A 65 13.44 5.45 4.20
C LYS A 65 12.91 5.91 5.57
N HIS A 66 11.60 6.13 5.71
CA HIS A 66 10.97 6.53 6.98
C HIS A 66 10.95 5.41 8.04
N ILE A 67 10.90 4.14 7.59
CA ILE A 67 11.08 2.99 8.49
C ILE A 67 12.52 2.95 9.02
N GLU A 68 13.52 3.16 8.15
CA GLU A 68 14.94 3.14 8.49
C GLU A 68 15.35 4.30 9.42
N SER A 69 14.85 5.51 9.16
CA SER A 69 15.03 6.67 10.07
C SER A 69 14.21 6.54 11.36
N GLY A 70 13.19 5.69 11.36
CA GLY A 70 12.33 5.41 12.51
C GLY A 70 11.40 6.57 12.86
N ASP A 71 11.13 7.47 11.92
CA ASP A 71 10.24 8.62 12.06
C ASP A 71 8.87 8.39 11.39
N ILE A 72 8.60 7.20 10.85
CA ILE A 72 7.33 6.89 10.17
C ILE A 72 6.08 7.31 10.96
N VAL A 73 6.06 7.09 12.29
CA VAL A 73 4.91 7.45 13.15
C VAL A 73 4.74 8.96 13.33
N SER A 74 5.84 9.72 13.23
CA SER A 74 5.81 11.19 13.36
C SER A 74 5.63 11.91 12.05
N ASP A 75 6.13 11.34 10.95
CA ASP A 75 6.11 11.98 9.64
C ASP A 75 4.92 11.57 8.79
N PHE A 76 4.32 10.40 9.04
CA PHE A 76 3.12 9.96 8.34
C PHE A 76 1.89 10.09 9.23
N LYS A 77 0.76 10.45 8.61
CA LYS A 77 -0.52 10.55 9.29
C LYS A 77 -1.13 9.16 9.52
N MET A 78 -0.75 8.56 10.65
CA MET A 78 -1.20 7.23 11.08
C MET A 78 -2.73 7.08 11.17
N SER A 79 -3.46 8.18 11.39
CA SER A 79 -4.93 8.17 11.45
C SER A 79 -5.60 7.77 10.13
N ALA A 80 -4.90 7.88 8.99
CA ALA A 80 -5.39 7.46 7.68
C ALA A 80 -5.00 6.01 7.32
N LEU A 81 -4.13 5.37 8.10
CA LEU A 81 -3.71 3.98 7.89
C LEU A 81 -4.87 2.96 7.98
N PRO A 82 -5.88 3.11 8.86
CA PRO A 82 -7.06 2.24 8.85
C PRO A 82 -7.82 2.24 7.52
N ILE A 83 -7.89 3.38 6.84
CA ILE A 83 -8.55 3.50 5.54
C ILE A 83 -7.77 2.70 4.49
N LEU A 84 -6.43 2.82 4.48
CA LEU A 84 -5.59 2.02 3.60
C LEU A 84 -5.76 0.52 3.87
N TYR A 85 -5.80 0.12 5.14
CA TYR A 85 -6.01 -1.28 5.53
C TYR A 85 -7.33 -1.84 4.97
N ASP A 86 -8.42 -1.08 5.06
CA ASP A 86 -9.71 -1.51 4.51
C ASP A 86 -9.65 -1.73 2.99
N HIS A 87 -8.92 -0.87 2.27
CA HIS A 87 -8.67 -1.06 0.84
C HIS A 87 -7.82 -2.29 0.54
N VAL A 88 -6.78 -2.56 1.34
CA VAL A 88 -5.99 -3.79 1.22
C VAL A 88 -6.85 -5.03 1.44
N VAL A 89 -7.72 -5.04 2.45
CA VAL A 89 -8.65 -6.16 2.70
C VAL A 89 -9.61 -6.35 1.51
N LYS A 90 -10.12 -5.26 0.92
CA LYS A 90 -10.94 -5.34 -0.31
C LYS A 90 -10.14 -5.92 -1.47
N LEU A 91 -8.88 -5.52 -1.65
CA LEU A 91 -8.01 -6.03 -2.71
C LEU A 91 -7.84 -7.55 -2.56
N ILE A 92 -7.47 -8.02 -1.38
CA ILE A 92 -7.30 -9.46 -1.12
C ILE A 92 -8.59 -10.24 -1.46
N LYS A 93 -9.77 -9.71 -1.12
CA LYS A 93 -11.05 -10.33 -1.51
C LYS A 93 -11.21 -10.45 -3.03
N TYR A 94 -10.87 -9.41 -3.78
CA TYR A 94 -10.90 -9.46 -5.26
C TYR A 94 -9.88 -10.45 -5.83
N LEU A 95 -8.69 -10.55 -5.23
CA LEU A 95 -7.67 -11.51 -5.65
C LEU A 95 -8.08 -12.96 -5.37
N LEU A 96 -8.84 -13.19 -4.28
CA LEU A 96 -9.38 -14.51 -3.92
C LEU A 96 -10.53 -14.91 -4.83
N THR A 97 -11.44 -14.00 -5.19
CA THR A 97 -12.54 -14.28 -6.13
C THR A 97 -12.05 -14.36 -7.57
N ASN A 98 -11.06 -13.53 -7.92
CA ASN A 98 -10.34 -13.49 -9.19
C ASN A 98 -11.23 -13.42 -10.44
N LYS A 99 -12.38 -12.75 -10.35
CA LYS A 99 -13.36 -12.66 -11.45
C LYS A 99 -12.96 -11.58 -12.43
N GLN A 100 -13.04 -11.88 -13.73
CA GLN A 100 -12.72 -10.90 -14.77
C GLN A 100 -13.61 -9.65 -14.69
N GLU A 101 -14.86 -9.81 -14.26
CA GLU A 101 -15.83 -8.70 -14.08
C GLU A 101 -15.39 -7.67 -13.02
N ASP A 102 -14.58 -8.08 -12.04
CA ASP A 102 -14.13 -7.20 -10.95
C ASP A 102 -12.99 -6.26 -11.37
N ARG A 103 -12.49 -6.37 -12.61
CA ARG A 103 -11.30 -5.65 -13.08
C ARG A 103 -11.39 -4.13 -12.89
N ASP A 104 -12.51 -3.52 -13.29
CA ASP A 104 -12.66 -2.07 -13.18
C ASP A 104 -12.67 -1.62 -11.72
N GLN A 105 -13.27 -2.43 -10.83
CA GLN A 105 -13.26 -2.17 -9.39
C GLN A 105 -11.86 -2.32 -8.79
N VAL A 106 -11.07 -3.28 -9.27
CA VAL A 106 -9.66 -3.41 -8.86
C VAL A 106 -8.87 -2.18 -9.30
N VAL A 107 -9.06 -1.68 -10.53
CA VAL A 107 -8.38 -0.46 -10.99
C VAL A 107 -8.74 0.75 -10.12
N ILE A 108 -10.03 0.97 -9.85
CA ILE A 108 -10.49 2.05 -8.96
C ILE A 108 -9.87 1.90 -7.58
N LEU A 109 -9.83 0.68 -7.04
CA LEU A 109 -9.23 0.40 -5.73
C LEU A 109 -7.74 0.75 -5.68
N PHE A 110 -6.98 0.51 -6.76
CA PHE A 110 -5.59 0.93 -6.87
C PHE A 110 -5.45 2.46 -6.88
N GLN A 111 -6.37 3.17 -7.53
CA GLN A 111 -6.42 4.63 -7.51
C GLN A 111 -6.74 5.17 -6.12
N ASP A 112 -7.76 4.60 -5.44
CA ASP A 112 -8.13 4.97 -4.07
C ASP A 112 -6.98 4.75 -3.08
N MET A 113 -6.29 3.59 -3.17
CA MET A 113 -5.12 3.31 -2.33
C MET A 113 -3.98 4.30 -2.59
N HIS A 114 -3.73 4.65 -3.85
CA HIS A 114 -2.72 5.63 -4.21
C HIS A 114 -3.07 7.01 -3.65
N GLU A 115 -4.33 7.43 -3.74
CA GLU A 115 -4.81 8.70 -3.19
C GLU A 115 -4.64 8.75 -1.67
N VAL A 116 -5.08 7.72 -0.94
CA VAL A 116 -4.93 7.64 0.52
C VAL A 116 -3.46 7.70 0.94
N VAL A 117 -2.57 6.97 0.25
CA VAL A 117 -1.14 6.99 0.58
C VAL A 117 -0.54 8.37 0.33
N THR A 118 -0.78 8.95 -0.83
CA THR A 118 -0.11 10.18 -1.24
C THR A 118 -0.68 11.43 -0.56
N ARG A 119 -2.01 11.51 -0.41
CA ARG A 119 -2.70 12.71 0.11
C ARG A 119 -2.95 12.64 1.60
N ASP A 120 -3.44 11.50 2.08
CA ASP A 120 -3.87 11.39 3.47
C ASP A 120 -2.74 10.97 4.40
N ILE A 121 -1.84 10.08 3.96
CA ILE A 121 -0.75 9.54 4.79
C ILE A 121 0.53 10.36 4.65
N MET A 122 0.97 10.63 3.41
CA MET A 122 2.24 11.32 3.09
C MET A 122 2.09 12.84 2.92
N GLU A 123 0.86 13.38 2.98
CA GLU A 123 0.56 14.82 2.85
C GLU A 123 1.24 15.50 1.64
N GLU A 124 1.16 14.86 0.47
CA GLU A 124 1.57 15.40 -0.85
C GLU A 124 3.01 15.95 -0.90
N ARG A 125 3.96 15.31 -0.20
CA ARG A 125 5.37 15.74 -0.11
C ARG A 125 6.24 15.47 -1.35
N LEU A 126 5.71 14.77 -2.35
CA LEU A 126 6.47 14.36 -3.53
C LEU A 126 5.64 14.66 -4.77
N ASP A 127 6.18 15.50 -5.65
CA ASP A 127 5.71 15.66 -7.03
C ASP A 127 5.95 14.34 -7.76
N TRP A 128 5.06 13.38 -7.60
CA TRP A 128 5.04 12.10 -8.31
C TRP A 128 4.72 12.26 -9.81
N GLN A 129 4.91 13.47 -10.36
CA GLN A 129 4.76 13.80 -11.77
C GLN A 129 5.91 13.14 -12.53
N GLY A 130 5.64 11.94 -13.02
CA GLY A 130 6.40 11.38 -14.13
C GLY A 130 6.30 12.33 -15.32
N ASP A 131 7.44 12.52 -16.00
CA ASP A 131 7.64 13.38 -17.16
C ASP A 131 6.37 13.59 -18.02
N GLU A 132 6.07 14.87 -18.29
CA GLU A 132 4.93 15.56 -18.94
C GLU A 132 4.33 14.99 -20.25
N VAL A 133 4.54 13.74 -20.65
CA VAL A 133 4.19 13.30 -22.01
C VAL A 133 2.78 12.71 -22.13
N ASP A 134 2.02 12.49 -21.04
CA ASP A 134 0.64 12.00 -21.15
C ASP A 134 -0.24 12.29 -19.91
N GLU A 135 -0.49 13.57 -19.63
CA GLU A 135 -1.41 14.01 -18.55
C GLU A 135 -2.87 13.56 -18.76
N GLN A 136 -3.23 13.02 -19.93
CA GLN A 136 -4.62 12.63 -20.22
C GLN A 136 -4.99 11.23 -19.72
N ILE A 137 -4.02 10.34 -19.51
CA ILE A 137 -4.29 8.96 -19.09
C ILE A 137 -4.08 8.81 -17.59
N GLN A 138 -5.18 8.66 -16.85
CA GLN A 138 -5.17 8.39 -15.41
C GLN A 138 -4.32 7.16 -15.06
N LEU A 139 -3.62 7.21 -13.92
CA LEU A 139 -2.80 6.12 -13.40
C LEU A 139 -3.64 4.85 -13.21
N PHE A 140 -3.06 3.68 -13.52
CA PHE A 140 -3.68 2.34 -13.42
C PHE A 140 -4.82 2.02 -14.41
N GLN A 141 -5.37 2.99 -15.14
CA GLN A 141 -6.40 2.76 -16.17
C GLN A 141 -5.96 1.92 -17.38
N PRO A 142 -4.72 2.03 -17.91
CA PRO A 142 -4.32 1.29 -19.10
C PRO A 142 -4.51 -0.23 -18.95
N ALA A 143 -4.95 -0.90 -20.02
CA ALA A 143 -5.24 -2.34 -19.99
C ALA A 143 -4.02 -3.24 -19.65
N GLY A 144 -2.80 -2.70 -19.66
CA GLY A 144 -1.57 -3.38 -19.22
C GLY A 144 -1.00 -2.87 -17.89
N ALA A 145 -1.69 -1.94 -17.20
CA ALA A 145 -1.18 -1.33 -15.97
C ALA A 145 -1.29 -2.28 -14.78
N ILE A 146 -2.43 -2.96 -14.63
CA ILE A 146 -2.71 -3.94 -13.57
C ILE A 146 -2.95 -5.32 -14.19
N LEU A 147 -2.25 -6.33 -13.69
CA LEU A 147 -2.48 -7.74 -13.97
C LEU A 147 -3.65 -8.24 -13.12
N PHE A 148 -4.85 -8.16 -13.67
CA PHE A 148 -6.04 -8.73 -13.08
C PHE A 148 -7.03 -9.17 -14.18
N PRO A 149 -7.63 -10.38 -14.10
CA PRO A 149 -7.43 -11.40 -13.08
C PRO A 149 -6.02 -11.98 -13.13
N THR A 150 -5.60 -12.54 -12.01
CA THR A 150 -4.29 -13.14 -11.84
C THR A 150 -4.27 -14.57 -12.38
N PRO A 151 -3.12 -15.08 -12.87
CA PRO A 151 -3.02 -16.44 -13.35
C PRO A 151 -3.36 -17.44 -12.23
N GLU A 152 -4.26 -18.40 -12.49
CA GLU A 152 -4.52 -19.52 -11.59
C GLU A 152 -3.31 -20.46 -11.55
N SER A 153 -2.31 -20.11 -10.73
CA SER A 153 -1.21 -21.00 -10.40
C SER A 153 -1.23 -21.27 -8.90
N GLU A 154 -0.88 -22.49 -8.49
CA GLU A 154 -0.77 -22.85 -7.06
C GLU A 154 0.21 -21.89 -6.33
N ALA A 155 1.28 -21.47 -7.01
CA ALA A 155 2.24 -20.47 -6.52
C ALA A 155 1.67 -19.06 -6.31
N TRP A 156 0.49 -18.76 -6.87
CA TRP A 156 -0.24 -17.51 -6.62
C TRP A 156 -1.19 -17.66 -5.43
N LYS A 157 -1.89 -18.79 -5.30
CA LYS A 157 -2.77 -19.06 -4.15
C LYS A 157 -2.02 -19.05 -2.82
N GLU A 158 -0.74 -19.42 -2.81
CA GLU A 158 0.11 -19.33 -1.61
C GLU A 158 0.54 -17.89 -1.26
N LYS A 159 0.40 -16.93 -2.19
CA LYS A 159 0.82 -15.53 -2.00
C LYS A 159 -0.28 -14.58 -1.53
N VAL A 160 -1.55 -15.00 -1.60
CA VAL A 160 -2.74 -14.19 -1.29
C VAL A 160 -3.38 -14.64 0.01
#